data_AF-A0A6N7Q233-F1
#
_entry.id   AF-A0A6N7Q233-F1
#
_cell.length_a   1.000
_cell.length_b   1.000
_cell.length_c   1.000
_cell.angle_alpha   90.00
_cell.angle_beta   90.00
_cell.angle_gamma   90.00
#
_symmetry.space_group_name_H-M   'P 1'
#
loop_
_entity.id
_entity.type
_entity.pdbx_description
1 polymer ?
#
loop_
_entity_poly.entity_id
_entity_poly.type
_entity_poly.pdbx_seq_one_letter_code
_entity_poly.pdbx_strand_id
1 'polypeptide(L)'
;MAGIVTLVARTGILTLYEEFFFTRGRLAAHPLTSFLVPELDAFRSTLDATLMEELVLIGERFEANAGVEFVDDDLDRLTDTVAALSLIEAKNDRGAMPYVHYFAHQRPSDLKRPILGGQLDTMRLWPPSLVASTSVQLQNVGNELALTVERADQKTAAQGVVNQKIADFRAVGTRKQCIDAFNALRKSLYGKLGEIQHKNPDLGAGWADSFFRSGSSAERLTVRELDRRIAAAEVELSAMKKQRDEMAAQEEATARAKADAEKAQKKAELAAAKKAAEELAARMAELEASIGEG
;
A
#
# COMPACT_ATOMS: atom_id res chain seq x y z
N MET A 1 26.17 -31.50 18.37
CA MET A 1 26.95 -30.95 17.24
C MET A 1 26.18 -29.76 16.71
N ALA A 2 26.73 -28.55 16.84
CA ALA A 2 26.15 -27.39 16.19
C ALA A 2 26.37 -27.58 14.69
N GLY A 3 25.29 -27.66 13.91
CA GLY A 3 25.38 -27.64 12.45
C GLY A 3 25.38 -26.19 11.95
N ILE A 4 25.64 -26.02 10.66
CA ILE A 4 25.55 -24.71 10.02
C ILE A 4 24.13 -24.13 10.13
N VAL A 5 24.06 -22.82 10.38
CA VAL A 5 22.78 -22.12 10.43
C VAL A 5 22.17 -22.06 9.03
N THR A 6 20.92 -22.48 8.92
CA THR A 6 20.11 -22.33 7.71
C THR A 6 19.55 -20.92 7.67
N LEU A 7 19.79 -20.21 6.57
CA LEU A 7 19.28 -18.86 6.35
C LEU A 7 17.77 -18.92 6.10
N VAL A 8 17.01 -18.02 6.73
CA VAL A 8 15.54 -17.99 6.59
C VAL A 8 15.13 -17.27 5.31
N ALA A 9 13.92 -17.54 4.80
CA ALA A 9 13.39 -16.92 3.57
C ALA A 9 13.29 -15.37 3.63
N ARG A 10 13.32 -14.80 4.84
CA ARG A 10 13.30 -13.35 5.06
C ARG A 10 14.68 -12.69 4.92
N THR A 11 15.75 -13.47 4.86
CA THR A 11 17.12 -12.98 4.72
C THR A 11 17.26 -12.12 3.45
N GLY A 12 17.86 -10.93 3.58
CA GLY A 12 18.10 -10.04 2.44
C GLY A 12 19.23 -10.55 1.55
N ILE A 13 19.21 -10.22 0.26
CA ILE A 13 20.24 -10.66 -0.68
C ILE A 13 21.63 -10.14 -0.31
N LEU A 14 21.73 -8.91 0.24
CA LEU A 14 23.01 -8.39 0.73
C LEU A 14 23.60 -9.21 1.88
N THR A 15 22.75 -9.77 2.75
CA THR A 15 23.22 -10.70 3.79
C THR A 15 23.75 -12.00 3.17
N LEU A 16 23.15 -12.48 2.07
CA LEU A 16 23.68 -13.62 1.31
C LEU A 16 25.06 -13.29 0.71
N TYR A 17 25.31 -12.07 0.26
CA TYR A 17 26.64 -11.64 -0.19
C TYR A 17 27.68 -11.71 0.92
N GLU A 18 27.34 -11.23 2.12
CA GLU A 18 28.25 -11.30 3.27
C GLU A 18 28.62 -12.75 3.58
N GLU A 19 27.63 -13.63 3.63
CA GLU A 19 27.82 -15.07 3.85
C GLU A 19 28.65 -15.73 2.73
N PHE A 20 28.37 -15.40 1.48
CA PHE A 20 29.06 -15.89 0.30
C PHE A 20 30.54 -15.51 0.33
N PHE A 21 30.84 -14.22 0.46
CA PHE A 21 32.22 -13.74 0.41
C PHE A 21 33.03 -14.14 1.63
N PHE A 22 32.41 -14.21 2.81
CA PHE A 22 33.06 -14.75 4.00
C PHE A 22 33.47 -16.21 3.77
N THR A 23 32.54 -17.06 3.35
CA THR A 23 32.79 -18.49 3.12
C THR A 23 33.86 -18.69 2.05
N ARG A 24 33.75 -17.96 0.94
CA ARG A 24 34.72 -17.98 -0.15
C ARG A 24 36.12 -17.58 0.31
N GLY A 25 36.23 -16.51 1.09
CA GLY A 25 37.50 -16.03 1.64
C GLY A 25 38.15 -17.07 2.55
N ARG A 26 37.37 -17.72 3.41
CA ARG A 26 37.85 -18.81 4.28
C ARG A 26 38.33 -20.02 3.48
N LEU A 27 37.54 -20.46 2.48
CA LEU A 27 37.90 -21.58 1.61
C LEU A 27 39.19 -21.32 0.84
N ALA A 28 39.34 -20.11 0.28
CA ALA A 28 40.51 -19.73 -0.50
C ALA A 28 41.79 -19.62 0.35
N ALA A 29 41.67 -19.15 1.59
CA ALA A 29 42.81 -18.93 2.48
C ALA A 29 43.40 -20.22 3.06
N HIS A 30 42.64 -21.32 3.08
CA HIS A 30 43.08 -22.57 3.70
C HIS A 30 43.53 -23.59 2.64
N PRO A 31 44.78 -24.11 2.70
CA PRO A 31 45.35 -24.98 1.67
C PRO A 31 44.53 -26.23 1.37
N LEU A 32 43.94 -26.83 2.41
CA LEU A 32 43.11 -28.04 2.27
C LEU A 32 41.72 -27.79 1.65
N THR A 33 41.32 -26.56 1.38
CA THR A 33 39.93 -26.26 0.95
C THR A 33 39.84 -25.37 -0.28
N SER A 34 40.96 -24.84 -0.78
CA SER A 34 40.98 -23.92 -1.93
C SER A 34 40.33 -24.52 -3.18
N PHE A 35 40.40 -25.86 -3.33
CA PHE A 35 39.75 -26.57 -4.43
C PHE A 35 38.21 -26.56 -4.39
N LEU A 36 37.59 -26.17 -3.27
CA LEU A 36 36.14 -26.01 -3.13
C LEU A 36 35.65 -24.62 -3.58
N VAL A 37 36.56 -23.66 -3.77
CA VAL A 37 36.22 -22.29 -4.20
C VAL A 37 35.45 -22.27 -5.54
N PRO A 38 35.84 -23.04 -6.58
CA PRO A 38 35.10 -23.05 -7.85
C PRO A 38 33.64 -23.50 -7.72
N GLU A 39 33.34 -24.42 -6.79
CA GLU A 39 31.96 -24.87 -6.53
C GLU A 39 31.11 -23.75 -5.93
N LEU A 40 31.68 -22.96 -5.02
CA LEU A 40 31.01 -21.79 -4.47
C LEU A 40 30.89 -20.67 -5.52
N ASP A 41 31.96 -20.41 -6.28
CA ASP A 41 31.99 -19.35 -7.31
C ASP A 41 30.96 -19.60 -8.43
N ALA A 42 30.60 -20.86 -8.71
CA ALA A 42 29.53 -21.18 -9.65
C ALA A 42 28.16 -20.61 -9.23
N PHE A 43 27.92 -20.37 -7.94
CA PHE A 43 26.69 -19.78 -7.43
C PHE A 43 26.62 -18.25 -7.62
N ARG A 44 27.75 -17.61 -7.94
CA ARG A 44 27.86 -16.15 -8.01
C ARG A 44 26.87 -15.51 -8.97
N SER A 45 26.69 -16.11 -10.15
CA SER A 45 25.78 -15.60 -11.18
C SER A 45 24.33 -15.59 -10.71
N THR A 46 23.89 -16.62 -9.98
CA THR A 46 22.54 -16.68 -9.39
C THR A 46 22.34 -15.57 -8.35
N LEU A 47 23.35 -15.34 -7.51
CA LEU A 47 23.30 -14.28 -6.49
C LEU A 47 23.22 -12.89 -7.12
N ASP A 48 24.06 -12.63 -8.14
CA ASP A 48 24.08 -11.37 -8.87
C ASP A 48 22.78 -11.12 -9.64
N ALA A 49 22.25 -12.13 -10.34
CA ALA A 49 20.98 -12.02 -11.05
C ALA A 49 19.81 -11.72 -10.09
N THR A 50 19.79 -12.37 -8.93
CA THR A 50 18.73 -12.15 -7.92
C THR A 50 18.80 -10.75 -7.32
N LEU A 51 20.01 -10.21 -7.09
CA LEU A 51 20.18 -8.83 -6.63
C LEU A 51 19.68 -7.82 -7.68
N MET A 52 20.03 -8.03 -8.94
CA MET A 52 19.61 -7.14 -10.03
C MET A 52 18.08 -7.11 -10.16
N GLU A 53 17.42 -8.26 -10.07
CA GLU A 53 15.95 -8.33 -10.05
C GLU A 53 15.36 -7.59 -8.84
N GLU A 54 15.95 -7.73 -7.64
CA GLU A 54 15.48 -7.00 -6.45
C GLU A 54 15.63 -5.49 -6.61
N LEU A 55 16.72 -5.01 -7.22
CA LEU A 55 16.93 -3.59 -7.49
C LEU A 55 15.94 -3.03 -8.50
N VAL A 56 15.65 -3.78 -9.57
CA VAL A 56 14.63 -3.40 -10.57
C VAL A 56 13.26 -3.27 -9.90
N LEU A 57 12.85 -4.27 -9.10
CA LEU A 57 11.57 -4.23 -8.39
C LEU A 57 11.48 -3.08 -7.38
N ILE A 58 12.59 -2.75 -6.70
CA ILE A 58 12.65 -1.57 -5.82
C ILE A 58 12.42 -0.29 -6.63
N GLY A 59 13.06 -0.15 -7.80
CA GLY A 59 12.86 0.97 -8.72
C GLY A 59 11.41 1.08 -9.19
N GLU A 60 10.85 -0.01 -9.72
CA GLU A 60 9.45 -0.06 -10.17
C GLU A 60 8.48 0.38 -9.08
N ARG A 61 8.72 -0.01 -7.81
CA ARG A 61 7.86 0.38 -6.68
C ARG A 61 7.93 1.87 -6.39
N PHE A 62 9.13 2.45 -6.37
CA PHE A 62 9.27 3.88 -6.11
C PHE A 62 8.63 4.71 -7.22
N GLU A 63 8.80 4.32 -8.48
CA GLU A 63 8.16 4.99 -9.62
C GLU A 63 6.63 4.85 -9.58
N ALA A 64 6.11 3.67 -9.23
CA ALA A 64 4.67 3.46 -9.10
C ALA A 64 4.07 4.30 -7.95
N ASN A 65 4.75 4.36 -6.80
CA ASN A 65 4.33 5.19 -5.66
C ASN A 65 4.34 6.67 -6.01
N ALA A 66 5.41 7.16 -6.64
CA ALA A 66 5.48 8.55 -7.08
C ALA A 66 4.38 8.89 -8.10
N GLY A 67 4.05 7.95 -9.00
CA GLY A 67 2.95 8.11 -9.95
C GLY A 67 1.57 8.21 -9.29
N VAL A 68 1.37 7.50 -8.18
CA VAL A 68 0.16 7.56 -7.33
C VAL A 68 0.11 8.89 -6.59
N GLU A 69 1.19 9.30 -5.90
CA GLU A 69 1.26 10.60 -5.21
C GLU A 69 1.02 11.78 -6.17
N PHE A 70 1.62 11.74 -7.38
CA PHE A 70 1.45 12.82 -8.34
C PHE A 70 0.01 12.99 -8.83
N VAL A 71 -0.72 11.89 -9.07
CA VAL A 71 -2.11 11.98 -9.52
C VAL A 71 -3.07 12.29 -8.38
N ASP A 72 -2.71 11.96 -7.14
CA ASP A 72 -3.38 12.41 -5.92
C ASP A 72 -3.33 13.95 -5.80
N ASP A 73 -2.15 14.56 -5.98
CA ASP A 73 -1.99 16.01 -5.99
C ASP A 73 -2.88 16.70 -7.06
N ASP A 74 -3.01 16.08 -8.24
CA ASP A 74 -3.91 16.53 -9.30
C ASP A 74 -5.39 16.48 -8.87
N LEU A 75 -5.81 15.39 -8.21
CA LEU A 75 -7.17 15.24 -7.67
C LEU A 75 -7.44 16.23 -6.54
N ASP A 76 -6.46 16.52 -5.70
CA ASP A 76 -6.51 17.52 -4.63
C ASP A 76 -6.75 18.92 -5.16
N ARG A 77 -6.01 19.32 -6.20
CA ARG A 77 -6.22 20.59 -6.89
C ARG A 77 -7.60 20.68 -7.51
N LEU A 78 -8.07 19.59 -8.14
CA LEU A 78 -9.41 19.56 -8.73
C LEU A 78 -10.50 19.62 -7.66
N THR A 79 -10.28 19.00 -6.51
CA THR A 79 -11.18 19.09 -5.35
C THR A 79 -11.34 20.54 -4.89
N ASP A 80 -10.22 21.27 -4.73
CA ASP A 80 -10.26 22.69 -4.36
C ASP A 80 -10.94 23.56 -5.44
N THR A 81 -10.72 23.22 -6.72
CA THR A 81 -11.32 23.94 -7.85
C THR A 81 -12.83 23.75 -7.89
N VAL A 82 -13.32 22.50 -7.73
CA VAL A 82 -14.75 22.19 -7.64
C VAL A 82 -15.37 22.89 -6.43
N ALA A 83 -14.70 22.89 -5.28
CA ALA A 83 -15.17 23.60 -4.09
C ALA A 83 -15.31 25.12 -4.34
N ALA A 84 -14.31 25.74 -4.95
CA ALA A 84 -14.33 27.17 -5.25
C ALA A 84 -15.44 27.54 -6.25
N LEU A 85 -15.55 26.82 -7.37
CA LEU A 85 -16.54 27.10 -8.41
C LEU A 85 -17.98 26.85 -7.92
N SER A 86 -18.20 25.74 -7.20
CA SER A 86 -19.52 25.44 -6.64
C SER A 86 -19.96 26.46 -5.59
N LEU A 87 -19.04 27.01 -4.79
CA LEU A 87 -19.34 28.11 -3.87
C LEU A 87 -19.66 29.40 -4.60
N ILE A 88 -18.97 29.72 -5.70
CA ILE A 88 -19.28 30.91 -6.49
C ILE A 88 -20.71 30.84 -7.03
N GLU A 89 -21.12 29.69 -7.59
CA GLU A 89 -22.50 29.49 -8.06
C GLU A 89 -23.52 29.53 -6.93
N ALA A 90 -23.17 28.93 -5.78
CA ALA A 90 -23.99 28.94 -4.58
C ALA A 90 -23.97 30.28 -3.82
N LYS A 91 -23.38 31.35 -4.39
CA LYS A 91 -23.26 32.67 -3.75
C LYS A 91 -22.64 32.60 -2.34
N ASN A 92 -21.62 31.75 -2.21
CA ASN A 92 -20.87 31.46 -0.98
C ASN A 92 -21.69 30.75 0.11
N ASP A 93 -22.85 30.16 -0.23
CA ASP A 93 -23.65 29.35 0.67
C ASP A 93 -23.26 27.87 0.59
N ARG A 94 -22.66 27.34 1.66
CA ARG A 94 -22.27 25.94 1.80
C ARG A 94 -23.45 24.97 1.97
N GLY A 95 -24.65 25.49 2.23
CA GLY A 95 -25.89 24.71 2.31
C GLY A 95 -26.67 24.66 1.00
N ALA A 96 -26.24 25.40 -0.02
CA ALA A 96 -26.95 25.48 -1.30
C ALA A 96 -26.34 24.57 -2.38
N MET A 97 -27.16 24.24 -3.38
CA MET A 97 -26.69 23.64 -4.61
C MET A 97 -25.87 24.67 -5.41
N PRO A 98 -24.80 24.24 -6.12
CA PRO A 98 -24.36 22.85 -6.28
C PRO A 98 -23.35 22.37 -5.21
N TYR A 99 -22.92 23.19 -4.26
CA TYR A 99 -21.87 22.83 -3.30
C TYR A 99 -22.21 21.56 -2.48
N VAL A 100 -23.44 21.48 -1.95
CA VAL A 100 -23.91 20.31 -1.17
C VAL A 100 -23.92 19.03 -2.01
N HIS A 101 -24.08 19.11 -3.34
CA HIS A 101 -24.08 17.92 -4.19
C HIS A 101 -22.73 17.18 -4.18
N TYR A 102 -21.64 17.93 -4.21
CA TYR A 102 -20.29 17.36 -4.29
C TYR A 102 -19.70 17.07 -2.91
N PHE A 103 -19.93 17.97 -1.95
CA PHE A 103 -19.26 17.92 -0.65
C PHE A 103 -20.19 17.45 0.47
N ALA A 104 -21.50 17.52 0.31
CA ALA A 104 -22.49 17.25 1.36
C ALA A 104 -22.06 17.89 2.70
N HIS A 105 -21.70 17.07 3.70
CA HIS A 105 -21.19 17.52 4.99
C HIS A 105 -19.66 17.34 5.16
N GLN A 106 -18.99 16.79 4.15
CA GLN A 106 -17.55 16.55 4.16
C GLN A 106 -16.81 17.82 3.72
N ARG A 107 -15.79 18.23 4.48
CA ARG A 107 -14.95 19.37 4.06
C ARG A 107 -14.00 18.91 2.95
N PRO A 108 -13.66 19.79 1.98
CA PRO A 108 -12.63 19.48 0.99
C PRO A 108 -11.33 18.96 1.62
N SER A 109 -10.88 19.56 2.73
CA SER A 109 -9.69 19.10 3.47
C SER A 109 -9.80 17.69 4.04
N ASP A 110 -11.01 17.24 4.38
CA ASP A 110 -11.26 15.89 4.91
C ASP A 110 -11.36 14.87 3.77
N LEU A 111 -11.79 15.30 2.58
CA LEU A 111 -11.83 14.46 1.38
C LEU A 111 -10.43 14.17 0.83
N LYS A 112 -9.54 15.17 0.84
CA LYS A 112 -8.15 15.10 0.36
C LYS A 112 -7.17 14.39 1.28
N ARG A 113 -7.61 14.01 2.48
CA ARG A 113 -6.74 13.51 3.54
C ARG A 113 -6.20 12.08 3.29
N PRO A 114 -7.00 11.15 2.72
CA PRO A 114 -6.52 9.85 2.30
C PRO A 114 -5.90 9.93 0.90
N ILE A 115 -4.65 9.50 0.73
CA ILE A 115 -4.01 9.38 -0.59
C ILE A 115 -4.80 8.38 -1.43
N LEU A 116 -5.39 8.83 -2.54
CA LEU A 116 -6.08 8.07 -3.59
C LEU A 116 -7.22 7.11 -3.17
N GLY A 117 -7.44 6.88 -1.88
CA GLY A 117 -8.46 5.96 -1.35
C GLY A 117 -9.89 6.46 -1.55
N GLY A 118 -10.58 6.80 -0.46
CA GLY A 118 -11.99 7.25 -0.52
C GLY A 118 -12.22 8.51 -1.36
N GLN A 119 -11.19 9.31 -1.62
CA GLN A 119 -11.24 10.46 -2.53
C GLN A 119 -11.53 10.05 -3.96
N LEU A 120 -10.76 9.09 -4.51
CA LEU A 120 -10.92 8.64 -5.88
C LEU A 120 -12.32 8.06 -6.11
N ASP A 121 -12.80 7.25 -5.17
CA ASP A 121 -14.14 6.66 -5.24
C ASP A 121 -15.24 7.72 -5.24
N THR A 122 -15.09 8.76 -4.42
CA THR A 122 -16.03 9.88 -4.37
C THR A 122 -16.00 10.69 -5.66
N MET A 123 -14.80 11.07 -6.11
CA MET A 123 -14.61 11.92 -7.28
C MET A 123 -14.95 11.21 -8.60
N ARG A 124 -14.91 9.88 -8.65
CA ARG A 124 -15.36 9.07 -9.81
C ARG A 124 -16.84 9.34 -10.17
N LEU A 125 -17.65 9.78 -9.21
CA LEU A 125 -19.09 10.03 -9.41
C LEU A 125 -19.39 11.45 -9.90
N TRP A 126 -18.45 12.38 -9.83
CA TRP A 126 -18.68 13.81 -10.09
C TRP A 126 -18.67 14.23 -11.58
N PRO A 127 -17.86 13.63 -12.48
CA PRO A 127 -17.75 14.12 -13.86
C PRO A 127 -19.09 14.24 -14.60
N PRO A 128 -20.03 13.28 -14.53
CA PRO A 128 -21.30 13.41 -15.25
C PRO A 128 -22.11 14.64 -14.83
N SER A 129 -22.18 14.97 -13.54
CA SER A 129 -22.93 16.14 -13.07
C SER A 129 -22.20 17.45 -13.32
N LEU A 130 -20.86 17.46 -13.25
CA LEU A 130 -20.04 18.63 -13.59
C LEU A 130 -20.16 18.99 -15.09
N VAL A 131 -20.11 18.00 -15.97
CA VAL A 131 -20.26 18.18 -17.42
C VAL A 131 -21.69 18.60 -17.81
N ALA A 132 -22.69 18.21 -17.03
CA ALA A 132 -24.07 18.64 -17.22
C ALA A 132 -24.39 20.04 -16.64
N SER A 133 -23.43 20.67 -15.94
CA SER A 133 -23.64 21.99 -15.32
C SER A 133 -23.91 23.08 -16.37
N THR A 134 -24.60 24.14 -15.98
CA THR A 134 -24.78 25.34 -16.81
C THR A 134 -23.53 26.23 -16.87
N SER A 135 -22.58 26.07 -15.96
CA SER A 135 -21.31 26.80 -16.00
C SER A 135 -20.29 26.11 -16.88
N VAL A 136 -19.76 26.86 -17.86
CA VAL A 136 -18.65 26.42 -18.72
C VAL A 136 -17.41 26.07 -17.89
N GLN A 137 -17.14 26.79 -16.79
CA GLN A 137 -16.02 26.49 -15.90
C GLN A 137 -16.18 25.13 -15.20
N LEU A 138 -17.38 24.82 -14.69
CA LEU A 138 -17.66 23.51 -14.09
C LEU A 138 -17.63 22.39 -15.13
N GLN A 139 -18.12 22.64 -16.34
CA GLN A 139 -18.02 21.67 -17.45
C GLN A 139 -16.55 21.33 -17.78
N ASN A 140 -15.69 22.35 -17.89
CA ASN A 140 -14.27 22.16 -18.17
C ASN A 140 -13.58 21.33 -17.07
N VAL A 141 -13.86 21.64 -15.81
CA VAL A 141 -13.34 20.89 -14.65
C VAL A 141 -13.88 19.46 -14.63
N GLY A 142 -15.14 19.23 -15.01
CA GLY A 142 -15.71 17.90 -15.14
C GLY A 142 -15.00 17.03 -16.17
N ASN A 143 -14.65 17.61 -17.33
CA ASN A 143 -13.87 16.92 -18.37
C ASN A 143 -12.43 16.62 -17.89
N GLU A 144 -11.76 17.58 -17.26
CA GLU A 144 -10.43 17.40 -16.69
C GLU A 144 -10.42 16.33 -15.58
N LEU A 145 -11.46 16.31 -14.75
CA LEU A 145 -11.63 15.33 -13.69
C LEU A 145 -11.83 13.92 -14.24
N ALA A 146 -12.64 13.74 -15.29
CA ALA A 146 -12.82 12.44 -15.93
C ALA A 146 -11.48 11.83 -16.38
N LEU A 147 -10.64 12.63 -17.05
CA LEU A 147 -9.31 12.22 -17.48
C LEU A 147 -8.38 11.92 -16.30
N THR A 148 -8.49 12.69 -15.23
CA THR A 148 -7.64 12.51 -14.04
C THR A 148 -8.01 11.26 -13.25
N VAL A 149 -9.31 10.97 -13.12
CA VAL A 149 -9.80 9.72 -12.51
C VAL A 149 -9.32 8.49 -13.30
N GLU A 150 -9.38 8.53 -14.63
CA GLU A 150 -8.85 7.43 -15.46
C GLU A 150 -7.34 7.24 -15.25
N ARG A 151 -6.56 8.33 -15.21
CA ARG A 151 -5.13 8.28 -14.89
C ARG A 151 -4.88 7.69 -13.49
N ALA A 152 -5.68 8.09 -12.50
CA ALA A 152 -5.58 7.61 -11.13
C ALA A 152 -5.84 6.10 -11.01
N ASP A 153 -6.86 5.59 -11.72
CA ASP A 153 -7.16 4.16 -11.79
C ASP A 153 -5.99 3.37 -12.39
N GLN A 154 -5.40 3.88 -13.48
CA GLN A 154 -4.24 3.24 -14.12
C GLN A 154 -3.02 3.21 -13.18
N LYS A 155 -2.74 4.30 -12.46
CA LYS A 155 -1.61 4.37 -11.52
C LYS A 155 -1.80 3.46 -10.31
N THR A 156 -3.00 3.43 -9.75
CA THR A 156 -3.36 2.54 -8.64
C THR A 156 -3.24 1.08 -9.05
N ALA A 157 -3.74 0.71 -10.23
CA ALA A 157 -3.61 -0.63 -10.77
C ALA A 157 -2.13 -1.02 -10.98
N ALA A 158 -1.32 -0.13 -11.57
CA ALA A 158 0.11 -0.37 -11.77
C ALA A 158 0.86 -0.57 -10.44
N GLN A 159 0.56 0.24 -9.41
CA GLN A 159 1.13 0.07 -8.07
C GLN A 159 0.74 -1.27 -7.46
N GLY A 160 -0.53 -1.70 -7.61
CA GLY A 160 -1.00 -3.01 -7.19
C GLY A 160 -0.21 -4.16 -7.83
N VAL A 161 0.02 -4.09 -9.14
CA VAL A 161 0.81 -5.08 -9.89
C VAL A 161 2.25 -5.16 -9.37
N VAL A 162 2.92 -4.03 -9.15
CA VAL A 162 4.31 -4.01 -8.64
C VAL A 162 4.39 -4.57 -7.23
N ASN A 163 3.45 -4.22 -6.36
CA ASN A 163 3.39 -4.77 -5.00
C ASN A 163 3.21 -6.29 -5.00
N GLN A 164 2.37 -6.81 -5.90
CA GLN A 164 2.19 -8.24 -6.08
C GLN A 164 3.47 -8.92 -6.59
N LYS A 165 4.13 -8.36 -7.61
CA LYS A 165 5.43 -8.87 -8.10
C LYS A 165 6.47 -8.98 -6.99
N ILE A 166 6.57 -7.96 -6.12
CA ILE A 166 7.50 -7.97 -4.98
C ILE A 166 7.14 -9.05 -3.97
N ALA A 167 5.84 -9.22 -3.67
CA ALA A 167 5.38 -10.27 -2.77
C ALA A 167 5.75 -11.66 -3.33
N ASP A 168 5.48 -11.90 -4.61
CA ASP A 168 5.77 -13.16 -5.28
C ASP A 168 7.27 -13.44 -5.36
N PHE A 169 8.08 -12.46 -5.77
CA PHE A 169 9.54 -12.53 -5.79
C PHE A 169 10.11 -13.02 -4.45
N ARG A 170 9.55 -12.55 -3.33
CA ARG A 170 9.98 -12.89 -1.97
C ARG A 170 9.46 -14.23 -1.48
N ALA A 171 8.19 -14.53 -1.73
CA ALA A 171 7.49 -15.65 -1.11
C ALA A 171 7.67 -16.97 -1.87
N VAL A 172 7.66 -16.92 -3.21
CA VAL A 172 7.65 -18.11 -4.09
C VAL A 172 8.61 -17.99 -5.28
N GLY A 173 9.11 -16.79 -5.56
CA GLY A 173 9.93 -16.47 -6.72
C GLY A 173 11.44 -16.57 -6.47
N THR A 174 12.20 -15.84 -7.30
CA THR A 174 13.66 -15.94 -7.42
C THR A 174 14.38 -15.79 -6.10
N ARG A 175 13.92 -14.88 -5.21
CA ARG A 175 14.60 -14.66 -3.91
C ARG A 175 14.57 -15.90 -3.04
N LYS A 176 13.40 -16.53 -2.91
CA LYS A 176 13.24 -17.75 -2.12
C LYS A 176 14.09 -18.87 -2.71
N GLN A 177 14.03 -19.06 -4.03
CA GLN A 177 14.79 -20.09 -4.73
C GLN A 177 16.30 -19.90 -4.56
N CYS A 178 16.79 -18.65 -4.65
CA CYS A 178 18.17 -18.30 -4.39
C CYS A 178 18.59 -18.67 -2.96
N ILE A 179 17.80 -18.31 -1.95
CA ILE A 179 18.08 -18.64 -0.54
C ILE A 179 18.11 -20.16 -0.32
N ASP A 180 17.14 -20.88 -0.86
CA ASP A 180 17.05 -22.34 -0.72
C ASP A 180 18.25 -23.03 -1.39
N ALA A 181 18.61 -22.60 -2.61
CA ALA A 181 19.76 -23.12 -3.33
C ALA A 181 21.09 -22.79 -2.62
N PHE A 182 21.23 -21.59 -2.06
CA PHE A 182 22.41 -21.22 -1.29
C PHE A 182 22.53 -22.03 0.00
N ASN A 183 21.42 -22.26 0.69
CA ASN A 183 21.38 -23.14 1.86
C ASN A 183 21.78 -24.59 1.50
N ALA A 184 21.32 -25.11 0.37
CA ALA A 184 21.71 -26.43 -0.11
C ALA A 184 23.22 -26.50 -0.40
N LEU A 185 23.76 -25.47 -1.07
CA LEU A 185 25.19 -25.35 -1.35
C LEU A 185 26.02 -25.28 -0.06
N ARG A 186 25.61 -24.46 0.92
CA ARG A 186 26.28 -24.38 2.23
C ARG A 186 26.31 -25.74 2.93
N LYS A 187 25.21 -26.50 2.89
CA LYS A 187 25.13 -27.85 3.47
C LYS A 187 26.06 -28.84 2.76
N SER A 188 26.11 -28.80 1.43
CA SER A 188 27.06 -29.58 0.62
C SER A 188 28.51 -29.29 1.01
N LEU A 189 28.89 -28.00 1.04
CA LEU A 189 30.22 -27.56 1.42
C LEU A 189 30.57 -27.97 2.85
N TYR A 190 29.66 -27.83 3.80
CA TYR A 190 29.88 -28.26 5.19
C TYR A 190 30.12 -29.78 5.28
N GLY A 191 29.40 -30.59 4.52
CA GLY A 191 29.65 -32.03 4.42
C GLY A 191 31.07 -32.34 3.94
N LYS A 192 31.50 -31.69 2.85
CA LYS A 192 32.86 -31.84 2.30
C LYS A 192 33.95 -31.38 3.27
N LEU A 193 33.73 -30.29 3.99
CA LEU A 193 34.62 -29.84 5.06
C LEU A 193 34.67 -30.85 6.21
N GLY A 194 33.53 -31.43 6.59
CA GLY A 194 33.47 -32.51 7.58
C GLY A 194 34.31 -33.73 7.17
N GLU A 195 34.29 -34.11 5.89
CA GLU A 195 35.15 -35.20 5.39
C GLU A 195 36.64 -34.86 5.48
N ILE A 196 37.03 -33.62 5.16
CA ILE A 196 38.41 -33.16 5.30
C ILE A 196 38.84 -33.20 6.77
N GLN A 197 37.97 -32.73 7.67
CA GLN A 197 38.21 -32.76 9.11
C GLN A 197 38.38 -34.19 9.63
N HIS A 198 37.55 -35.13 9.17
CA HIS A 198 37.65 -36.54 9.54
C HIS A 198 38.96 -37.17 9.04
N LYS A 199 39.44 -36.79 7.84
CA LYS A 199 40.72 -37.27 7.28
C LYS A 199 41.95 -36.62 7.93
N ASN A 200 41.78 -35.52 8.66
CA ASN A 200 42.86 -34.78 9.31
C ASN A 200 42.51 -34.50 10.79
N PRO A 201 42.70 -35.48 11.70
CA PRO A 201 42.26 -35.39 13.09
C PRO A 201 42.82 -34.19 13.86
N ASP A 202 43.97 -33.66 13.45
CA ASP A 202 44.66 -32.52 14.09
C ASP A 202 43.91 -31.19 13.93
N LEU A 203 42.93 -31.10 13.02
CA LEU A 203 42.16 -29.88 12.76
C LEU A 203 41.23 -29.47 13.91
N GLY A 204 40.98 -30.36 14.88
CA GLY A 204 40.17 -30.09 16.06
C GLY A 204 38.66 -30.05 15.79
N ALA A 205 37.86 -30.02 16.85
CA ALA A 205 36.40 -29.94 16.76
C ALA A 205 35.95 -28.52 16.36
N GLY A 206 34.99 -28.40 15.43
CA GLY A 206 34.47 -27.13 14.94
C GLY A 206 35.26 -26.49 13.79
N TRP A 207 36.25 -27.19 13.23
CA TRP A 207 37.01 -26.69 12.08
C TRP A 207 36.11 -26.41 10.87
N ALA A 208 35.22 -27.34 10.53
CA ALA A 208 34.27 -27.17 9.42
C ALA A 208 33.31 -25.98 9.65
N ASP A 209 32.84 -25.76 10.87
CA ASP A 209 31.97 -24.63 11.22
C ASP A 209 32.67 -23.27 11.01
N SER A 210 33.98 -23.21 11.21
CA SER A 210 34.76 -21.97 11.11
C SER A 210 34.84 -21.36 9.70
N PHE A 211 34.42 -22.10 8.68
CA PHE A 211 34.34 -21.61 7.30
C PHE A 211 33.07 -20.82 7.05
N PHE A 212 32.05 -21.00 7.87
CA PHE A 212 30.79 -20.28 7.77
C PHE A 212 30.78 -19.17 8.79
N ARG A 213 30.11 -18.07 8.44
CA ARG A 213 29.98 -16.97 9.38
C ARG A 213 29.19 -17.49 10.58
N SER A 214 29.77 -17.36 11.76
CA SER A 214 29.03 -17.56 12.98
C SER A 214 27.95 -16.49 12.94
N GLY A 215 26.68 -16.91 12.78
CA GLY A 215 25.55 -15.97 12.72
C GLY A 215 25.79 -14.91 13.79
N SER A 216 25.79 -13.63 13.39
CA SER A 216 26.20 -12.55 14.29
C SER A 216 25.50 -12.76 15.63
N SER A 217 26.15 -12.49 16.76
CA SER A 217 25.51 -12.73 18.06
C SER A 217 24.14 -12.05 18.24
N ALA A 218 23.73 -11.18 17.31
CA ALA A 218 22.38 -10.63 17.18
C ALA A 218 21.31 -11.59 16.61
N GLU A 219 21.66 -12.77 16.10
CA GLU A 219 20.73 -13.71 15.42
C GLU A 219 20.58 -15.09 16.07
N ARG A 220 21.46 -15.50 17.00
CA ARG A 220 21.12 -16.60 17.93
C ARG A 220 20.23 -16.05 19.03
N LEU A 221 19.05 -15.57 18.63
CA LEU A 221 18.01 -15.24 19.58
C LEU A 221 17.72 -16.51 20.37
N THR A 222 17.96 -16.46 21.67
CA THR A 222 17.45 -17.46 22.60
C THR A 222 15.94 -17.53 22.46
N VAL A 223 15.32 -18.67 22.84
CA VAL A 223 13.85 -18.80 22.88
C VAL A 223 13.23 -17.59 23.60
N ARG A 224 13.84 -17.18 24.70
CA ARG A 224 13.42 -16.00 25.48
C ARG A 224 13.50 -14.67 24.71
N GLU A 225 14.47 -14.49 23.83
CA GLU A 225 14.58 -13.28 23.01
C GLU A 225 13.62 -13.30 21.81
N LEU A 226 13.38 -14.49 21.24
CA LEU A 226 12.29 -14.69 20.28
C LEU A 226 10.94 -14.39 20.93
N ASP A 227 10.67 -14.91 22.13
CA ASP A 227 9.44 -14.65 22.89
C ASP A 227 9.26 -13.16 23.17
N ARG A 228 10.34 -12.44 23.50
CA ARG A 228 10.30 -10.98 23.66
C ARG A 228 10.00 -10.25 22.35
N ARG A 229 10.59 -10.67 21.24
CA ARG A 229 10.30 -10.08 19.93
C ARG A 229 8.88 -10.39 19.47
N ILE A 230 8.38 -11.60 19.74
CA ILE A 230 7.00 -11.99 19.49
C ILE A 230 6.07 -11.11 20.32
N ALA A 231 6.31 -10.98 21.63
CA ALA A 231 5.51 -10.10 22.49
C ALA A 231 5.54 -8.64 22.02
N ALA A 232 6.70 -8.12 21.62
CA ALA A 232 6.81 -6.76 21.06
C ALA A 232 6.04 -6.62 19.74
N ALA A 233 6.17 -7.58 18.82
CA ALA A 233 5.47 -7.60 17.56
C ALA A 233 3.94 -7.79 17.75
N GLU A 234 3.51 -8.51 18.77
CA GLU A 234 2.11 -8.65 19.16
C GLU A 234 1.55 -7.33 19.72
N VAL A 235 2.35 -6.58 20.48
CA VAL A 235 1.99 -5.23 20.94
C VAL A 235 1.88 -4.28 19.76
N GLU A 236 2.84 -4.27 18.84
CA GLU A 236 2.76 -3.47 17.61
C GLU A 236 1.57 -3.87 16.73
N LEU A 237 1.34 -5.18 16.56
CA LEU A 237 0.19 -5.71 15.83
C LEU A 237 -1.12 -5.32 16.51
N SER A 238 -1.18 -5.36 17.84
CA SER A 238 -2.34 -4.92 18.61
C SER A 238 -2.57 -3.42 18.44
N ALA A 239 -1.52 -2.61 18.47
CA ALA A 239 -1.59 -1.18 18.23
C ALA A 239 -2.07 -0.87 16.80
N MET A 240 -1.53 -1.55 15.78
CA MET A 240 -1.98 -1.41 14.40
C MET A 240 -3.42 -1.89 14.20
N LYS A 241 -3.83 -3.00 14.82
CA LYS A 241 -5.22 -3.47 14.81
C LYS A 241 -6.14 -2.45 15.48
N LYS A 242 -5.75 -1.89 16.62
CA LYS A 242 -6.50 -0.84 17.30
C LYS A 242 -6.62 0.41 16.43
N GLN A 243 -5.53 0.83 15.79
CA GLN A 243 -5.54 1.96 14.86
C GLN A 243 -6.45 1.70 13.66
N ARG A 244 -6.43 0.49 13.09
CA ARG A 244 -7.36 0.07 12.04
C ARG A 244 -8.80 0.09 12.55
N ASP A 245 -9.07 -0.42 13.74
CA ASP A 245 -10.43 -0.46 14.30
C ASP A 245 -10.93 0.95 14.65
N GLU A 246 -10.05 1.83 15.12
CA GLU A 246 -10.33 3.27 15.31
C GLU A 246 -10.62 3.96 13.97
N MET A 247 -9.84 3.68 12.93
CA MET A 247 -10.09 4.19 11.57
C MET A 247 -11.41 3.64 11.00
N ALA A 248 -11.68 2.34 11.14
CA ALA A 248 -12.93 1.72 10.70
C ALA A 248 -14.15 2.26 11.46
N ALA A 249 -14.03 2.47 12.78
CA ALA A 249 -15.09 3.07 13.58
C ALA A 249 -15.32 4.54 13.21
N GLN A 250 -14.25 5.28 12.89
CA GLN A 250 -14.35 6.64 12.37
C GLN A 250 -15.03 6.67 11.00
N GLU A 251 -14.66 5.76 10.08
CA GLU A 251 -15.32 5.60 8.79
C GLU A 251 -16.80 5.26 8.96
N GLU A 252 -17.13 4.29 9.83
CA GLU A 252 -18.53 3.92 10.09
C GLU A 252 -19.32 5.05 10.74
N ALA A 253 -18.73 5.79 11.69
CA ALA A 253 -19.36 6.96 12.31
C ALA A 253 -19.61 8.06 11.28
N THR A 254 -18.65 8.32 10.38
CA THR A 254 -18.85 9.29 9.28
C THR A 254 -19.91 8.81 8.29
N ALA A 255 -19.97 7.52 7.97
CA ALA A 255 -21.02 6.95 7.10
C ALA A 255 -22.41 7.04 7.74
N ARG A 256 -22.54 6.75 9.04
CA ARG A 256 -23.79 6.92 9.80
C ARG A 256 -24.21 8.39 9.87
N ALA A 257 -23.27 9.29 10.15
CA ALA A 257 -23.55 10.73 10.15
C ALA A 257 -24.01 11.24 8.78
N LYS A 258 -23.40 10.75 7.68
CA LYS A 258 -23.86 11.02 6.30
C LYS A 258 -25.29 10.51 6.09
N ALA A 259 -25.58 9.26 6.46
CA ALA A 259 -26.91 8.66 6.30
C ALA A 259 -28.00 9.38 7.10
N ASP A 260 -27.71 9.77 8.35
CA ASP A 260 -28.64 10.51 9.20
C ASP A 260 -28.89 11.91 8.67
N ALA A 261 -27.86 12.58 8.15
CA ALA A 261 -27.99 13.91 7.57
C ALA A 261 -28.78 13.89 6.24
N GLU A 262 -28.55 12.89 5.37
CA GLU A 262 -29.38 12.66 4.18
C GLU A 262 -30.86 12.44 4.54
N LYS A 263 -31.11 11.66 5.61
CA LYS A 263 -32.47 11.41 6.09
C LYS A 263 -33.12 12.68 6.63
N ALA A 264 -32.36 13.54 7.32
CA ALA A 264 -32.84 14.82 7.81
C ALA A 264 -33.15 15.78 6.66
N GLN A 265 -32.28 15.84 5.65
CA GLN A 265 -32.49 16.66 4.45
C GLN A 265 -33.75 16.23 3.68
N LYS A 266 -33.90 14.93 3.39
CA LYS A 266 -35.11 14.40 2.71
C LYS A 266 -36.39 14.71 3.48
N LYS A 267 -36.35 14.70 4.81
CA LYS A 267 -37.50 15.10 5.64
C LYS A 267 -37.80 16.60 5.52
N ALA A 268 -36.77 17.44 5.51
CA ALA A 268 -36.93 18.89 5.34
C ALA A 268 -37.50 19.24 3.95
N GLU A 269 -36.97 18.61 2.89
CA GLU A 269 -37.47 18.75 1.52
C GLU A 269 -38.94 18.31 1.40
N LEU A 270 -39.30 17.17 2.01
CA LEU A 270 -40.69 16.70 2.01
C LEU A 270 -41.63 17.65 2.76
N ALA A 271 -41.19 18.26 3.86
CA ALA A 271 -41.97 19.26 4.59
C ALA A 271 -42.15 20.54 3.76
N ALA A 272 -41.09 21.01 3.10
CA ALA A 272 -41.13 22.18 2.22
C ALA A 272 -42.05 21.95 1.01
N ALA A 273 -41.98 20.77 0.38
CA ALA A 273 -42.83 20.40 -0.75
C ALA A 273 -44.32 20.34 -0.37
N LYS A 274 -44.64 19.82 0.82
CA LYS A 274 -46.03 19.82 1.34
C LYS A 274 -46.56 21.24 1.53
N LYS A 275 -45.76 22.12 2.13
CA LYS A 275 -46.14 23.52 2.33
C LYS A 275 -46.36 24.24 0.98
N ALA A 276 -45.48 24.03 0.01
CA ALA A 276 -45.63 24.59 -1.33
C ALA A 276 -46.88 24.06 -2.05
N ALA A 277 -47.22 22.78 -1.86
CA ALA A 277 -48.44 22.19 -2.42
C ALA A 277 -49.71 22.77 -1.79
N GLU A 278 -49.72 23.00 -0.48
CA GLU A 278 -50.83 23.67 0.23
C GLU A 278 -51.01 25.12 -0.25
N GLU A 279 -49.92 25.88 -0.42
CA GLU A 279 -49.94 27.25 -0.96
C GLU A 279 -50.44 27.28 -2.42
N LEU A 280 -50.02 26.33 -3.26
CA LEU A 280 -50.52 26.18 -4.63
C LEU A 280 -51.99 25.82 -4.69
N ALA A 281 -52.45 24.89 -3.84
CA ALA A 281 -53.85 24.51 -3.76
C ALA A 281 -54.74 25.68 -3.31
N ALA A 282 -54.29 26.48 -2.34
CA ALA A 282 -54.98 27.70 -1.93
C ALA A 282 -55.10 28.69 -3.08
N ARG A 283 -54.02 28.88 -3.85
CA ARG A 283 -54.00 29.78 -5.01
C ARG A 283 -54.86 29.30 -6.17
N MET A 284 -54.95 27.98 -6.39
CA MET A 284 -55.86 27.38 -7.36
C MET A 284 -57.33 27.60 -6.97
N ALA A 285 -57.67 27.39 -5.69
CA ALA A 285 -59.02 27.64 -5.18
C ALA A 285 -59.42 29.12 -5.31
N GLU A 286 -58.50 30.05 -5.06
CA GLU A 286 -58.71 31.49 -5.25
C GLU A 286 -58.95 31.85 -6.73
N LEU A 287 -58.18 31.24 -7.64
CA LEU A 287 -58.37 31.42 -9.09
C LEU A 287 -59.69 30.81 -9.59
N GLU A 288 -60.10 29.63 -9.11
CA GLU A 288 -61.38 29.01 -9.45
C GLU A 288 -62.56 29.85 -8.95
N ALA A 289 -62.48 30.39 -7.73
CA ALA A 289 -63.48 31.32 -7.20
C ALA A 289 -63.61 32.58 -8.08
N SER A 290 -62.50 33.11 -8.60
CA SER A 290 -62.50 34.29 -9.49
C SER A 290 -63.09 34.04 -10.89
N ILE A 291 -63.17 32.78 -11.33
CA ILE A 291 -63.72 32.39 -12.64
C ILE A 291 -65.21 32.00 -12.53
N GLY A 292 -65.69 31.59 -11.35
CA GLY A 292 -67.08 31.21 -11.09
C GLY A 292 -68.08 32.34 -10.86
N GLU A 293 -67.63 33.60 -10.79
CA GLU A 293 -68.49 34.81 -10.66
C GLU A 293 -68.83 35.48 -12.01
N GLY A 294 -68.70 34.76 -13.13
CA GLY A 294 -69.11 35.20 -14.47
C GLY A 294 -70.46 34.67 -14.92
#